data_AF-A0A5C5FMJ8-F1
#
_entry.id   AF-A0A5C5FMJ8-F1
#
_cell.length_a   1.000
_cell.length_b   1.000
_cell.length_c   1.000
_cell.angle_alpha   90.00
_cell.angle_beta   90.00
_cell.angle_gamma   90.00
#
_symmetry.space_group_name_H-M   'P 1'
#
loop_
_entity.id
_entity.type
_entity.pdbx_description
1 polymer ?
#
loop_
_entity_poly.entity_id
_entity_poly.type
_entity_poly.pdbx_seq_one_letter_code
_entity_poly.pdbx_strand_id
1 'polypeptide(L)'
;MSALSPTTEPCTVCDKPGLLLCGRCKAVRLCSDRCHRILWPVHKALCGRDTKTFFLPHLRPADQELLQSIKDEEFESTGMSYKEYVTSSPLGMSWQSYLDFISTPNSSQLQKAAFRNDLLVFAYYHLGTVQRERHPTEPLPVWYAFGTVAHLTFLDVVPDYTDFGRPPLLWRDCARILRQQLVYVALLSSAVGPAAALSLTERKDLQKLAIRREIEAVEQSELSRRAKAFLTLAAITRPC
;
A
#
# COMPACT_ATOMS: atom_id res chain seq x y z
N MET A 1 -34.70 -29.60 5.93
CA MET A 1 -34.25 -28.34 5.30
C MET A 1 -33.24 -27.69 6.25
N SER A 2 -31.95 -27.95 6.08
CA SER A 2 -30.91 -27.30 6.89
C SER A 2 -30.75 -25.86 6.42
N ALA A 3 -31.06 -24.90 7.28
CA ALA A 3 -30.73 -23.51 7.07
C ALA A 3 -29.20 -23.39 7.03
N LEU A 4 -28.63 -23.15 5.85
CA LEU A 4 -27.25 -22.73 5.70
C LEU A 4 -27.13 -21.37 6.40
N SER A 5 -26.60 -21.36 7.62
CA SER A 5 -26.20 -20.13 8.28
C SER A 5 -25.28 -19.34 7.34
N PRO A 6 -25.56 -18.06 7.03
CA PRO A 6 -24.70 -17.28 6.16
C PRO A 6 -23.31 -17.23 6.78
N THR A 7 -22.36 -17.90 6.14
CA THR A 7 -20.95 -17.87 6.53
C THR A 7 -20.51 -16.42 6.50
N THR A 8 -20.34 -15.83 7.68
CA THR A 8 -19.94 -14.44 7.79
C THR A 8 -18.45 -14.38 7.49
N GLU A 9 -18.09 -13.91 6.30
CA GLU A 9 -16.70 -13.69 5.90
C GLU A 9 -15.91 -12.98 7.02
N PRO A 10 -14.63 -13.34 7.22
CA PRO A 10 -13.84 -12.87 8.35
C PRO A 10 -13.56 -11.36 8.28
N CYS A 11 -13.33 -10.77 9.45
CA CYS A 11 -12.89 -9.38 9.57
C CYS A 11 -11.57 -9.17 8.84
N THR A 12 -11.48 -8.10 8.06
CA THR A 12 -10.27 -7.69 7.32
C THR A 12 -9.06 -7.44 8.23
N VAL A 13 -9.24 -7.22 9.53
CA VAL A 13 -8.15 -6.96 10.48
C VAL A 13 -7.79 -8.18 11.35
N CYS A 14 -8.76 -8.93 11.90
CA CYS A 14 -8.51 -9.84 13.04
C CYS A 14 -9.16 -11.24 12.99
N ASP A 15 -9.60 -11.72 11.82
CA ASP A 15 -10.25 -13.04 11.60
C ASP A 15 -11.60 -13.29 12.31
N LYS A 16 -11.99 -12.50 13.31
CA LYS A 16 -13.33 -12.59 13.92
C LYS A 16 -14.43 -12.42 12.87
N PRO A 17 -15.64 -13.00 13.06
CA PRO A 17 -16.75 -12.83 12.12
C PRO A 17 -17.00 -11.36 11.74
N GLY A 18 -17.04 -11.08 10.43
CA GLY A 18 -17.20 -9.73 9.88
C GLY A 18 -18.65 -9.26 9.92
N LEU A 19 -19.14 -8.93 11.11
CA LEU A 19 -20.53 -8.53 11.38
C LEU A 19 -20.92 -7.17 10.78
N LEU A 20 -19.94 -6.29 10.55
CA LEU A 20 -20.13 -4.94 10.03
C LEU A 20 -19.57 -4.84 8.62
N LEU A 21 -20.30 -4.14 7.75
CA LEU A 21 -19.82 -3.71 6.44
C LEU A 21 -19.54 -2.22 6.46
N CYS A 22 -18.52 -1.79 5.72
CA CYS A 22 -18.35 -0.36 5.45
C CYS A 22 -19.60 0.17 4.74
N GLY A 23 -20.30 1.13 5.36
CA GLY A 23 -21.59 1.63 4.85
C GLY A 23 -21.51 2.27 3.45
N ARG A 24 -20.33 2.77 3.07
CA ARG A 24 -20.09 3.39 1.75
C ARG A 24 -19.76 2.38 0.67
N CYS A 25 -18.74 1.55 0.85
CA CYS A 25 -18.25 0.66 -0.22
C CYS A 25 -18.79 -0.77 -0.15
N LYS A 26 -19.27 -1.21 1.02
CA LYS A 26 -19.75 -2.58 1.29
C LYS A 26 -18.74 -3.70 0.96
N ALA A 27 -17.47 -3.35 0.70
CA ALA A 27 -16.43 -4.29 0.31
C ALA A 27 -15.55 -4.76 1.47
N VAL A 28 -15.48 -3.97 2.55
CA VAL A 28 -14.65 -4.27 3.72
C VAL A 28 -15.55 -4.72 4.86
N ARG A 29 -15.19 -5.86 5.46
CA ARG A 29 -15.88 -6.45 6.60
C ARG A 29 -15.08 -6.29 7.87
N LEU A 30 -15.77 -5.90 8.94
CA LEU A 30 -15.16 -5.56 10.22
C LEU A 30 -15.97 -6.20 11.34
N CYS A 31 -15.31 -6.69 12.39
CA CYS A 31 -16.02 -7.27 13.52
C CYS A 31 -16.48 -6.20 14.54
N SER A 32 -15.88 -5.01 14.52
CA SER A 32 -16.13 -3.96 15.51
C SER A 32 -15.65 -2.58 15.02
N ASP A 33 -16.11 -1.53 15.69
CA ASP A 33 -15.65 -0.15 15.46
C ASP A 33 -14.15 0.01 15.74
N ARG A 34 -13.56 -0.77 16.66
CA ARG A 34 -12.11 -0.78 16.89
C ARG A 34 -11.33 -1.16 15.62
N CYS A 35 -11.74 -2.24 14.94
CA CYS A 35 -11.11 -2.65 13.68
C CYS A 35 -11.39 -1.64 12.56
N HIS A 36 -12.55 -0.98 12.59
CA HIS A 36 -12.85 0.12 11.68
C HIS A 36 -11.86 1.28 11.85
N ARG A 37 -11.64 1.76 13.09
CA ARG A 37 -10.70 2.86 13.37
C ARG A 37 -9.25 2.53 13.00
N ILE A 38 -8.80 1.29 13.24
CA ILE A 38 -7.46 0.83 12.83
C ILE A 38 -7.30 0.94 11.31
N LEU A 39 -8.29 0.45 10.56
CA LEU A 39 -8.19 0.36 9.11
C LEU A 39 -8.58 1.67 8.40
N TRP A 40 -9.36 2.55 9.02
CA TRP A 40 -9.90 3.75 8.39
C TRP A 40 -8.85 4.71 7.78
N PRO A 41 -7.71 5.01 8.44
CA PRO A 41 -6.69 5.91 7.89
C PRO A 41 -6.20 5.50 6.50
N VAL A 42 -6.18 4.20 6.21
CA VAL A 42 -5.78 3.65 4.92
C VAL A 42 -6.97 3.32 4.03
N HIS A 43 -8.07 2.81 4.60
CA HIS A 43 -9.27 2.45 3.85
C HIS A 43 -9.92 3.66 3.18
N LYS A 44 -9.89 4.84 3.81
CA LYS A 44 -10.51 6.05 3.27
C LYS A 44 -10.07 6.37 1.83
N ALA A 45 -8.81 6.07 1.48
CA ALA A 45 -8.28 6.31 0.13
C ALA A 45 -8.86 5.34 -0.92
N LEU A 46 -9.21 4.13 -0.48
CA LEU A 46 -9.76 3.04 -1.31
C LEU A 46 -11.30 2.97 -1.26
N CYS A 47 -11.93 3.63 -0.29
CA CYS A 47 -13.35 3.51 -0.02
C CYS A 47 -14.21 4.03 -1.18
N GLY A 48 -15.07 3.15 -1.70
CA GLY A 48 -15.97 3.46 -2.82
C GLY A 48 -15.31 3.37 -4.19
N ARG A 49 -14.07 2.88 -4.27
CA ARG A 49 -13.38 2.57 -5.53
C ARG A 49 -13.60 1.12 -5.94
N ASP A 50 -13.19 0.80 -7.18
CA ASP A 50 -13.11 -0.57 -7.65
C ASP A 50 -12.24 -1.42 -6.71
N THR A 51 -12.77 -2.57 -6.31
CA THR A 51 -12.09 -3.52 -5.43
C THR A 51 -11.08 -4.37 -6.18
N LYS A 52 -11.19 -4.45 -7.51
CA LYS A 52 -10.29 -5.24 -8.35
C LYS A 52 -8.95 -4.55 -8.58
N THR A 53 -8.89 -3.24 -8.50
CA THR A 53 -7.66 -2.46 -8.67
C THR A 53 -7.26 -1.77 -7.36
N PHE A 54 -5.97 -1.68 -7.10
CA PHE A 54 -5.44 -0.92 -5.97
C PHE A 54 -5.19 0.54 -6.36
N PHE A 55 -5.40 1.47 -5.43
CA PHE A 55 -5.20 2.90 -5.67
C PHE A 55 -4.42 3.54 -4.53
N LEU A 56 -3.44 4.37 -4.88
CA LEU A 56 -2.76 5.23 -3.91
C LEU A 56 -3.50 6.56 -3.78
N PRO A 57 -3.52 7.17 -2.57
CA PRO A 57 -4.00 8.54 -2.42
C PRO A 57 -3.03 9.51 -3.10
N HIS A 58 -3.56 10.66 -3.55
CA HIS A 58 -2.71 11.75 -4.00
C HIS A 58 -1.83 12.28 -2.88
N LEU A 59 -0.72 12.84 -3.30
CA LEU A 59 0.22 13.50 -2.41
C LEU A 59 -0.45 14.74 -1.82
N ARG A 60 -0.49 14.86 -0.50
CA ARG A 60 -1.08 16.03 0.17
C ARG A 60 -0.15 17.24 0.00
N PRO A 61 -0.65 18.49 0.11
CA PRO A 61 0.20 19.68 -0.03
C PRO A 61 1.47 19.64 0.85
N ALA A 62 1.35 19.26 2.13
CA ALA A 62 2.50 19.12 3.02
C ALA A 62 3.50 18.03 2.55
N ASP A 63 3.01 16.93 1.99
CA ASP A 63 3.87 15.88 1.44
C ASP A 63 4.56 16.34 0.14
N GLN A 64 3.90 17.20 -0.65
CA GLN A 64 4.47 17.80 -1.87
C GLN A 64 5.59 18.78 -1.53
N GLU A 65 5.38 19.65 -0.54
CA GLU A 65 6.40 20.58 -0.04
C GLU A 65 7.62 19.83 0.48
N LEU A 66 7.39 18.77 1.26
CA LEU A 66 8.48 17.92 1.74
C LEU A 66 9.20 17.25 0.56
N LEU A 67 8.48 16.63 -0.37
CA LEU A 67 9.07 15.98 -1.55
C LEU A 67 9.88 16.96 -2.41
N GLN A 68 9.40 18.19 -2.56
CA GLN A 68 10.10 19.28 -3.25
C GLN A 68 11.42 19.67 -2.54
N SER A 69 11.42 19.67 -1.20
CA SER A 69 12.60 20.01 -0.40
C SER A 69 13.68 18.93 -0.45
N ILE A 70 13.29 17.65 -0.63
CA ILE A 70 14.20 16.49 -0.62
C ILE A 70 14.47 15.89 -2.01
N LYS A 71 14.00 16.54 -3.08
CA LYS A 71 14.08 16.00 -4.46
C LYS A 71 15.52 15.83 -4.96
N ASP A 72 16.45 16.62 -4.44
CA ASP A 72 17.85 16.62 -4.85
C ASP A 72 18.70 15.68 -3.96
N GLU A 73 18.08 15.03 -2.96
CA GLU A 73 18.72 13.98 -2.15
C GLU A 73 18.78 12.65 -2.91
N GLU A 74 19.76 11.83 -2.53
CA GLU A 74 19.99 10.52 -3.12
C GLU A 74 18.75 9.63 -2.99
N PHE A 75 18.37 9.01 -4.10
CA PHE A 75 17.36 7.99 -4.14
C PHE A 75 18.02 6.62 -3.96
N GLU A 76 17.80 6.02 -2.80
CA GLU A 76 18.44 4.77 -2.33
C GLU A 76 18.46 3.65 -3.39
N SER A 77 17.44 3.58 -4.26
CA SER A 77 17.34 2.53 -5.28
C SER A 77 18.27 2.71 -6.49
N THR A 78 18.80 3.90 -6.74
CA THR A 78 19.57 4.18 -7.96
C THR A 78 20.88 4.92 -7.73
N GLY A 79 21.08 5.55 -6.56
CA GLY A 79 22.25 6.39 -6.27
C GLY A 79 22.25 7.74 -7.00
N MET A 80 21.20 8.06 -7.77
CA MET A 80 20.97 9.38 -8.37
C MET A 80 20.09 10.21 -7.44
N SER A 81 19.98 11.53 -7.65
CA SER A 81 18.94 12.28 -6.95
C SER A 81 17.53 11.82 -7.34
N TYR A 82 16.55 11.95 -6.44
CA TYR A 82 15.17 11.55 -6.76
C TYR A 82 14.60 12.30 -7.97
N LYS A 83 14.95 13.58 -8.12
CA LYS A 83 14.60 14.40 -9.27
C LYS A 83 15.21 13.84 -10.56
N GLU A 84 16.49 13.48 -10.55
CA GLU A 84 17.13 12.88 -11.73
C GLU A 84 16.50 11.52 -12.07
N TYR A 85 16.21 10.69 -11.07
CA TYR A 85 15.50 9.43 -11.29
C TYR A 85 14.15 9.62 -12.00
N VAL A 86 13.33 10.57 -11.52
CA VAL A 86 12.04 10.88 -12.13
C VAL A 86 12.19 11.47 -13.53
N THR A 87 13.14 12.39 -13.72
CA THR A 87 13.29 13.14 -14.99
C THR A 87 14.07 12.37 -16.07
N SER A 88 14.89 11.40 -15.69
CA SER A 88 15.61 10.47 -16.59
C SER A 88 14.74 9.32 -17.07
N SER A 89 13.55 9.14 -16.48
CA SER A 89 12.59 8.13 -16.89
C SER A 89 12.24 8.28 -18.39
N PRO A 90 11.97 7.17 -19.13
CA PRO A 90 11.61 7.22 -20.56
C PRO A 90 10.43 8.14 -20.90
N LEU A 91 9.68 8.57 -19.89
CA LEU A 91 8.54 9.47 -19.98
C LEU A 91 8.94 10.92 -20.27
N GLY A 92 10.20 11.31 -20.01
CA GLY A 92 10.72 12.65 -20.29
C GLY A 92 9.96 13.78 -19.60
N MET A 93 9.37 13.53 -18.43
CA MET A 93 8.56 14.53 -17.73
C MET A 93 9.41 15.49 -16.91
N SER A 94 9.07 16.78 -16.93
CA SER A 94 9.69 17.74 -16.02
C SER A 94 9.31 17.43 -14.57
N TRP A 95 10.15 17.86 -13.62
CA TRP A 95 9.87 17.71 -12.19
C TRP A 95 8.52 18.32 -11.79
N GLN A 96 8.18 19.51 -12.32
CA GLN A 96 6.88 20.14 -12.02
C GLN A 96 5.72 19.33 -12.58
N SER A 97 5.84 18.84 -13.82
CA SER A 97 4.82 17.97 -14.43
C SER A 97 4.62 16.69 -13.63
N TYR A 98 5.68 16.15 -13.04
CA TYR A 98 5.61 14.99 -12.15
C TYR A 98 4.83 15.30 -10.88
N LEU A 99 5.18 16.40 -10.19
CA LEU A 99 4.49 16.80 -8.96
C LEU A 99 3.01 17.06 -9.22
N ASP A 100 2.67 17.80 -10.28
CA ASP A 100 1.29 18.07 -10.65
C ASP A 100 0.53 16.76 -10.89
N PHE A 101 1.15 15.82 -11.62
CA PHE A 101 0.54 14.56 -11.98
C PHE A 101 0.20 13.68 -10.76
N ILE A 102 1.14 13.48 -9.83
CA ILE A 102 0.89 12.63 -8.64
C ILE A 102 -0.04 13.30 -7.61
N SER A 103 -0.12 14.63 -7.63
CA SER A 103 -0.95 15.45 -6.74
C SER A 103 -2.40 15.57 -7.19
N THR A 104 -2.69 15.37 -8.48
CA THR A 104 -4.08 15.35 -8.95
C THR A 104 -4.87 14.20 -8.32
N PRO A 105 -6.16 14.39 -7.98
CA PRO A 105 -7.03 13.30 -7.59
C PRO A 105 -7.07 12.19 -8.65
N ASN A 106 -7.32 10.96 -8.20
CA ASN A 106 -7.40 9.80 -9.09
C ASN A 106 -8.33 10.02 -10.29
N SER A 107 -7.82 9.70 -11.49
CA SER A 107 -8.59 9.68 -12.74
C SER A 107 -9.54 8.48 -12.79
N SER A 108 -10.66 8.61 -13.51
CA SER A 108 -11.50 7.47 -13.90
C SER A 108 -10.83 6.60 -14.98
N GLN A 109 -9.82 7.14 -15.68
CA GLN A 109 -9.05 6.41 -16.68
C GLN A 109 -8.04 5.47 -16.00
N LEU A 110 -8.27 4.16 -16.16
CA LEU A 110 -7.50 3.12 -15.49
C LEU A 110 -5.99 3.18 -15.79
N GLN A 111 -5.60 3.44 -17.05
CA GLN A 111 -4.19 3.57 -17.44
C GLN A 111 -3.52 4.75 -16.72
N LYS A 112 -4.15 5.93 -16.73
CA LYS A 112 -3.66 7.12 -16.04
C LYS A 112 -3.55 6.88 -14.52
N ALA A 113 -4.51 6.17 -13.93
CA ALA A 113 -4.49 5.85 -12.51
C ALA A 113 -3.38 4.85 -12.15
N ALA A 114 -3.18 3.82 -12.95
CA ALA A 114 -2.12 2.84 -12.76
C ALA A 114 -0.73 3.47 -12.86
N PHE A 115 -0.49 4.23 -13.93
CA PHE A 115 0.76 4.96 -14.11
C PHE A 115 1.03 5.96 -12.98
N ARG A 116 -0.02 6.62 -12.49
CA ARG A 116 0.08 7.51 -11.33
C ARG A 116 0.41 6.76 -10.04
N ASN A 117 -0.13 5.56 -9.86
CA ASN A 117 0.23 4.73 -8.71
C ASN A 117 1.71 4.32 -8.78
N ASP A 118 2.25 4.03 -9.97
CA ASP A 118 3.69 3.72 -10.13
C ASP A 118 4.53 4.88 -9.60
N LEU A 119 4.24 6.11 -10.03
CA LEU A 119 4.96 7.29 -9.57
C LEU A 119 4.76 7.56 -8.06
N LEU A 120 3.55 7.34 -7.54
CA LEU A 120 3.24 7.54 -6.12
C LEU A 120 3.94 6.54 -5.20
N VAL A 121 4.13 5.27 -5.62
CA VAL A 121 4.79 4.29 -4.74
C VAL A 121 6.25 4.68 -4.51
N PHE A 122 6.95 5.14 -5.55
CA PHE A 122 8.30 5.67 -5.43
C PHE A 122 8.34 6.96 -4.61
N ALA A 123 7.35 7.85 -4.76
CA ALA A 123 7.27 9.09 -3.99
C ALA A 123 7.16 8.81 -2.49
N TYR A 124 6.23 7.93 -2.11
CA TYR A 124 6.03 7.54 -0.72
C TYR A 124 7.20 6.74 -0.16
N TYR A 125 7.86 5.92 -0.99
CA TYR A 125 9.09 5.24 -0.59
C TYR A 125 10.21 6.24 -0.29
N HIS A 126 10.49 7.19 -1.19
CA HIS A 126 11.50 8.23 -0.97
C HIS A 126 11.24 9.05 0.30
N LEU A 127 9.99 9.50 0.48
CA LEU A 127 9.56 10.19 1.70
C LEU A 127 9.78 9.34 2.96
N GLY A 128 9.47 8.05 2.89
CA GLY A 128 9.63 7.11 3.99
C GLY A 128 11.09 6.84 4.36
N THR A 129 11.97 6.67 3.37
CA THR A 129 13.41 6.46 3.57
C THR A 129 14.04 7.69 4.21
N VAL A 130 13.88 8.87 3.61
CA VAL A 130 14.48 10.12 4.12
C VAL A 130 13.95 10.45 5.53
N GLN A 131 12.65 10.25 5.79
CA GLN A 131 12.13 10.49 7.14
C GLN A 131 12.69 9.50 8.16
N ARG A 132 12.90 8.23 7.78
CA ARG A 132 13.46 7.22 8.69
C ARG A 132 14.93 7.50 9.01
N GLU A 133 15.70 7.97 8.05
CA GLU A 133 17.10 8.37 8.26
C GLU A 133 17.21 9.55 9.23
N ARG A 134 16.35 10.56 9.05
CA ARG A 134 16.36 11.78 9.88
C ARG A 134 15.74 11.57 11.27
N HIS A 135 14.70 10.73 11.34
CA HIS A 135 13.89 10.52 12.54
C HIS A 135 13.66 9.02 12.79
N PRO A 136 14.70 8.24 13.11
CA PRO A 136 14.62 6.78 13.19
C PRO A 136 13.69 6.25 14.30
N THR A 137 13.39 7.07 15.29
CA THR A 137 12.49 6.75 16.41
C THR A 137 11.05 7.21 16.17
N GLU A 138 10.82 8.08 15.19
CA GLU A 138 9.49 8.60 14.91
C GLU A 138 8.69 7.63 14.04
N PRO A 139 7.40 7.44 14.34
CA PRO A 139 6.55 6.61 13.51
C PRO A 139 6.31 7.29 12.16
N LEU A 140 6.52 6.54 11.08
CA LEU A 140 6.23 7.04 9.74
C LEU A 140 4.72 7.26 9.54
N PRO A 141 4.32 8.30 8.78
CA PRO A 141 2.99 8.39 8.22
C PRO A 141 2.63 7.10 7.48
N VAL A 142 1.37 6.66 7.61
CA VAL A 142 0.95 5.34 7.14
C VAL A 142 1.22 5.08 5.65
N TRP A 143 1.12 6.11 4.82
CA TRP A 143 1.41 5.97 3.38
C TRP A 143 2.91 5.94 3.06
N TYR A 144 3.74 6.56 3.89
CA TYR A 144 5.20 6.50 3.74
C TYR A 144 5.68 5.10 4.11
N ALA A 145 5.21 4.58 5.25
CA ALA A 145 5.44 3.19 5.63
C ALA A 145 4.91 2.21 4.57
N PHE A 146 3.74 2.49 3.98
CA PHE A 146 3.22 1.68 2.88
C PHE A 146 4.12 1.72 1.65
N GLY A 147 4.63 2.90 1.27
CA GLY A 147 5.63 3.04 0.20
C GLY A 147 6.84 2.12 0.41
N THR A 148 7.41 2.10 1.62
CA THR A 148 8.56 1.23 1.95
C THR A 148 8.28 -0.26 1.83
N VAL A 149 7.04 -0.70 2.06
CA VAL A 149 6.66 -2.12 1.93
C VAL A 149 6.28 -2.44 0.48
N ALA A 150 5.44 -1.61 -0.12
CA ALA A 150 4.89 -1.84 -1.45
C ALA A 150 5.96 -1.72 -2.54
N HIS A 151 6.93 -0.81 -2.40
CA HIS A 151 7.99 -0.61 -3.39
C HIS A 151 8.74 -1.91 -3.75
N LEU A 152 9.00 -2.79 -2.79
CA LEU A 152 9.59 -4.11 -3.04
C LEU A 152 8.69 -4.99 -3.93
N THR A 153 7.37 -4.91 -3.73
CA THR A 153 6.41 -5.58 -4.62
C THR A 153 6.48 -5.02 -6.04
N PHE A 154 6.80 -3.74 -6.22
CA PHE A 154 6.94 -3.17 -7.57
C PHE A 154 8.22 -3.61 -8.24
N LEU A 155 9.38 -3.44 -7.61
CA LEU A 155 10.67 -3.69 -8.25
C LEU A 155 10.80 -5.12 -8.81
N ASP A 156 10.31 -6.13 -8.10
CA ASP A 156 10.49 -7.52 -8.50
C ASP A 156 9.36 -8.08 -9.35
N VAL A 157 8.17 -7.47 -9.30
CA VAL A 157 7.03 -7.93 -10.11
C VAL A 157 6.99 -7.21 -11.46
N VAL A 158 7.41 -5.94 -11.54
CA VAL A 158 7.41 -5.16 -12.79
C VAL A 158 8.11 -5.85 -13.97
N PRO A 159 9.26 -6.54 -13.80
CA PRO A 159 9.90 -7.31 -14.88
C PRO A 159 8.99 -8.34 -15.56
N ASP A 160 7.99 -8.89 -14.86
CA ASP A 160 7.03 -9.83 -15.46
C ASP A 160 5.99 -9.12 -16.36
N TYR A 161 5.99 -7.78 -16.38
CA TYR A 161 5.03 -6.93 -17.09
C TYR A 161 5.69 -6.01 -18.13
N THR A 162 7.00 -6.12 -18.37
CA THR A 162 7.79 -5.19 -19.21
C THR A 162 7.44 -5.21 -20.69
N ASP A 163 6.75 -6.25 -21.19
CA ASP A 163 6.66 -6.42 -22.64
C ASP A 163 5.63 -5.51 -23.35
N PHE A 164 4.56 -5.00 -22.72
CA PHE A 164 3.48 -4.33 -23.50
C PHE A 164 2.61 -3.32 -22.74
N GLY A 165 3.17 -2.29 -22.09
CA GLY A 165 2.35 -1.16 -21.60
C GLY A 165 1.27 -1.54 -20.57
N ARG A 166 1.60 -2.45 -19.64
CA ARG A 166 0.66 -3.09 -18.69
C ARG A 166 0.62 -2.53 -17.25
N PRO A 167 0.86 -1.25 -16.92
CA PRO A 167 0.64 -0.76 -15.55
C PRO A 167 -0.71 -1.19 -14.94
N PRO A 168 -1.85 -1.15 -15.66
CA PRO A 168 -3.15 -1.51 -15.06
C PRO A 168 -3.26 -2.94 -14.51
N LEU A 169 -2.60 -3.90 -15.16
CA LEU A 169 -2.74 -5.31 -14.79
C LEU A 169 -1.99 -5.61 -13.50
N LEU A 170 -0.80 -5.02 -13.32
CA LEU A 170 -0.03 -5.15 -12.09
C LEU A 170 -0.85 -4.72 -10.87
N TRP A 171 -1.42 -3.51 -10.89
CA TRP A 171 -2.23 -2.98 -9.79
C TRP A 171 -3.53 -3.75 -9.54
N ARG A 172 -3.98 -4.52 -10.53
CA ARG A 172 -5.14 -5.42 -10.41
C ARG A 172 -4.73 -6.78 -9.83
N ASP A 173 -3.69 -7.38 -10.38
CA ASP A 173 -3.23 -8.73 -10.04
C ASP A 173 -2.60 -8.73 -8.63
N CYS A 174 -1.91 -7.65 -8.25
CA CYS A 174 -1.39 -7.46 -6.89
C CYS A 174 -2.41 -6.84 -5.91
N ALA A 175 -3.64 -6.53 -6.33
CA ALA A 175 -4.55 -5.71 -5.52
C ALA A 175 -4.93 -6.35 -4.18
N ARG A 176 -4.96 -7.68 -4.11
CA ARG A 176 -5.20 -8.42 -2.85
C ARG A 176 -3.97 -8.38 -1.93
N ILE A 177 -2.78 -8.58 -2.51
CA ILE A 177 -1.48 -8.56 -1.81
C ILE A 177 -1.26 -7.17 -1.18
N LEU A 178 -1.38 -6.11 -1.98
CA LEU A 178 -1.21 -4.72 -1.56
C LEU A 178 -2.19 -4.31 -0.46
N ARG A 179 -3.44 -4.84 -0.48
CA ARG A 179 -4.40 -4.59 0.60
C ARG A 179 -3.98 -5.23 1.92
N GLN A 180 -3.38 -6.43 1.90
CA GLN A 180 -2.88 -7.06 3.13
C GLN A 180 -1.64 -6.33 3.68
N GLN A 181 -0.74 -5.90 2.80
CA GLN A 181 0.37 -5.00 3.18
C GLN A 181 -0.14 -3.72 3.83
N LEU A 182 -1.22 -3.15 3.30
CA LEU A 182 -1.85 -1.95 3.85
C LEU A 182 -2.49 -2.20 5.23
N VAL A 183 -3.06 -3.39 5.48
CA VAL A 183 -3.51 -3.80 6.83
C VAL A 183 -2.33 -3.90 7.78
N TYR A 184 -1.24 -4.57 7.37
CA TYR A 184 -0.02 -4.69 8.16
C TYR A 184 0.55 -3.31 8.56
N VAL A 185 0.62 -2.38 7.60
CA VAL A 185 1.11 -1.02 7.86
C VAL A 185 0.16 -0.20 8.73
N ALA A 186 -1.16 -0.36 8.57
CA ALA A 186 -2.13 0.28 9.46
C ALA A 186 -1.96 -0.19 10.92
N LEU A 187 -1.66 -1.47 11.12
CA LEU A 187 -1.36 -2.02 12.45
C LEU A 187 -0.06 -1.45 13.04
N LEU A 188 0.98 -1.27 12.22
CA LEU A 188 2.21 -0.58 12.64
C LEU A 188 1.93 0.85 13.11
N SER A 189 1.20 1.64 12.31
CA SER A 189 0.90 3.04 12.63
C SER A 189 -0.12 3.21 13.76
N SER A 190 -0.95 2.20 14.04
CA SER A 190 -1.96 2.27 15.12
C SER A 190 -1.37 2.36 16.53
N ALA A 191 -0.08 2.06 16.69
CA ALA A 191 0.63 2.10 17.98
C ALA A 191 0.75 3.51 18.60
N VAL A 192 0.51 4.56 17.80
CA VAL A 192 0.83 5.95 18.16
C VAL A 192 -0.44 6.71 18.59
N GLY A 193 -1.63 6.18 18.34
CA GLY A 193 -2.89 6.87 18.56
C GLY A 193 -3.69 6.34 19.77
N PRO A 194 -4.32 7.20 20.59
CA PRO A 194 -5.16 6.78 21.72
C PRO A 194 -6.44 6.03 21.30
N ALA A 195 -6.82 6.07 20.02
CA ALA A 195 -8.09 5.56 19.51
C ALA A 195 -8.12 4.04 19.20
N ALA A 196 -6.98 3.35 19.30
CA ALA A 196 -6.86 1.93 18.96
C ALA A 196 -5.81 1.22 19.84
N ALA A 197 -5.97 1.29 21.16
CA ALA A 197 -5.07 0.67 22.13
C ALA A 197 -5.00 -0.86 21.95
N LEU A 198 -4.15 -1.31 21.04
CA LEU A 198 -3.69 -2.68 20.91
C LEU A 198 -2.51 -2.85 21.85
N SER A 199 -2.50 -3.93 22.63
CA SER A 199 -1.27 -4.31 23.33
C SER A 199 -0.16 -4.61 22.31
N LEU A 200 1.10 -4.55 22.73
CA LEU A 200 2.21 -4.94 21.85
C LEU A 200 2.02 -6.37 21.31
N THR A 201 1.62 -7.30 22.17
CA THR A 201 1.33 -8.70 21.79
C THR A 201 0.18 -8.79 20.78
N GLU A 202 -0.95 -8.14 21.05
CA GLU A 202 -2.12 -8.19 20.16
C GLU A 202 -1.77 -7.62 18.77
N ARG A 203 -1.03 -6.52 18.72
CA ARG A 203 -0.56 -5.94 17.45
C ARG A 203 0.33 -6.89 16.68
N LYS A 204 1.30 -7.54 17.34
CA LYS A 204 2.20 -8.52 16.71
C LYS A 204 1.42 -9.70 16.13
N ASP A 205 0.42 -10.19 16.85
CA ASP A 205 -0.42 -11.30 16.38
C ASP A 205 -1.25 -10.89 15.15
N LEU A 206 -1.80 -9.67 15.14
CA LEU A 206 -2.52 -9.13 13.99
C LEU A 206 -1.59 -8.86 12.80
N GLN A 207 -0.34 -8.46 13.03
CA GLN A 207 0.66 -8.29 11.96
C GLN A 207 1.04 -9.62 11.33
N LYS A 208 1.29 -10.65 12.15
CA LYS A 208 1.52 -12.03 11.66
C LYS A 208 0.33 -12.54 10.85
N LEU A 209 -0.90 -12.24 11.29
CA LEU A 209 -2.10 -12.55 10.55
C LEU A 209 -2.13 -11.85 9.18
N ALA A 210 -1.83 -10.55 9.12
CA ALA A 210 -1.78 -9.81 7.87
C ALA A 210 -0.71 -10.36 6.91
N ILE A 211 0.47 -10.72 7.43
CA ILE A 211 1.54 -11.37 6.65
C ILE A 211 1.08 -12.73 6.11
N ARG A 212 0.43 -13.56 6.93
CA ARG A 212 -0.11 -14.86 6.48
C ARG A 212 -1.12 -14.69 5.34
N ARG A 213 -2.07 -13.76 5.48
CA ARG A 213 -3.07 -13.47 4.44
C ARG A 213 -2.46 -12.89 3.18
N GLU A 214 -1.35 -12.16 3.30
CA GLU A 214 -0.60 -11.71 2.15
C GLU A 214 0.02 -12.89 1.40
N ILE A 215 0.66 -13.82 2.11
CA ILE A 215 1.24 -15.04 1.50
C ILE A 215 0.14 -15.84 0.79
N GLU A 216 -1.01 -16.04 1.43
CA GLU A 216 -2.18 -16.67 0.80
C GLU A 216 -2.63 -15.92 -0.46
N ALA A 217 -2.60 -14.58 -0.45
CA ALA A 217 -2.93 -13.77 -1.62
C ALA A 217 -1.86 -13.89 -2.74
N VAL A 218 -0.59 -14.02 -2.39
CA VAL A 218 0.51 -14.28 -3.34
C VAL A 218 0.32 -15.65 -3.98
N GLU A 219 0.04 -16.69 -3.20
CA GLU A 219 -0.19 -18.06 -3.69
C GLU A 219 -1.34 -18.12 -4.69
N GLN A 220 -2.46 -17.44 -4.37
CA GLN A 220 -3.68 -17.37 -5.19
C GLN A 220 -3.60 -16.41 -6.38
N SER A 221 -2.50 -15.65 -6.54
CA SER A 221 -2.35 -14.71 -7.66
C SER A 221 -1.95 -15.41 -8.96
N GLU A 222 -2.10 -14.73 -10.09
CA GLU A 222 -1.61 -15.18 -11.41
C GLU A 222 -0.16 -14.76 -11.68
N LEU A 223 0.57 -14.32 -10.65
CA LEU A 223 1.96 -13.88 -10.78
C LEU A 223 2.89 -15.04 -11.15
N SER A 224 4.03 -14.72 -11.76
CA SER A 224 5.04 -15.74 -12.09
C SER A 224 5.56 -16.44 -10.84
N ARG A 225 6.10 -17.66 -11.01
CA ARG A 225 6.73 -18.41 -9.91
C ARG A 225 7.85 -17.61 -9.24
N ARG A 226 8.63 -16.84 -10.01
CA ARG A 226 9.70 -15.98 -9.50
C ARG A 226 9.12 -14.87 -8.61
N ALA A 227 8.14 -14.11 -9.12
CA ALA A 227 7.47 -13.05 -8.37
C ALA A 227 6.85 -13.60 -7.08
N LYS A 228 6.15 -14.74 -7.13
CA LYS A 228 5.58 -15.38 -5.94
C LYS A 228 6.64 -15.73 -4.90
N ALA A 229 7.75 -16.36 -5.32
CA ALA A 229 8.84 -16.73 -4.40
C ALA A 229 9.44 -15.50 -3.72
N PHE A 230 9.68 -14.42 -4.47
CA PHE A 230 10.19 -13.16 -3.94
C PHE A 230 9.22 -12.53 -2.94
N LEU A 231 7.94 -12.37 -3.31
CA LEU A 231 6.94 -11.73 -2.46
C LEU A 231 6.71 -12.50 -1.16
N THR A 232 6.69 -13.84 -1.22
CA THR A 232 6.62 -14.68 -0.02
C THR A 232 7.85 -14.46 0.87
N LEU A 233 9.06 -14.42 0.31
CA LEU A 233 10.29 -14.15 1.06
C LEU A 233 10.24 -12.75 1.71
N ALA A 234 9.83 -11.73 0.96
CA ALA A 234 9.69 -10.36 1.45
C ALA A 234 8.60 -10.23 2.53
N ALA A 235 7.59 -11.10 2.53
CA ALA A 235 6.56 -11.13 3.56
C ALA A 235 7.06 -11.75 4.87
N ILE A 236 7.81 -12.86 4.81
CA ILE A 236 8.29 -13.56 6.02
C ILE A 236 9.45 -12.85 6.72
N THR A 237 10.23 -12.03 6.00
CA THR A 237 11.36 -11.28 6.59
C THR A 237 10.95 -9.97 7.26
N ARG A 238 9.67 -9.58 7.19
CA ARG A 238 9.19 -8.35 7.82
C ARG A 238 9.14 -8.47 9.34
N PRO A 239 9.56 -7.42 10.07
CA PRO A 239 9.52 -7.42 11.53
C PRO A 239 8.08 -7.41 12.06
N CYS A 240 7.81 -8.17 13.12
CA CYS A 240 6.59 -8.09 13.92
C CYS A 240 6.89 -7.51 15.30
#